data_AF-A0A0C2FYD8-F1
#
_entry.id   AF-A0A0C2FYD8-F1
#
_cell.length_a   1.000
_cell.length_b   1.000
_cell.length_c   1.000
_cell.angle_alpha   90.00
_cell.angle_beta   90.00
_cell.angle_gamma   90.00
#
_symmetry.space_group_name_H-M   'P 1'
#
loop_
_entity.id
_entity.type
_entity.pdbx_description
1 polymer ?
#
loop_
_entity_poly.entity_id
_entity_poly.type
_entity_poly.pdbx_seq_one_letter_code
_entity_poly.pdbx_strand_id
1 'polypeptide(L)'
;MGHAGFFVFAAFSIAVAHKIVCRVISEGAVAAILPLSEGSNSAYAAAAFVESVAQKAIIPSVRFDERTLKGPGHAISLIAPFAARSDAVVAFIRREGWEDVVLLYNTEDEFIDLTQIISASNFGRPYRCHLVKLATDVRPALKHVKNTYANPRFVVHVALAKIQPLLVAAAEFGLCGTMNHYVMLHWDTPLLDPTNTSTTEHCNITTFSLFDRDVLAPKFRHMTVLDAVWKDTLSVLNSSLSSVRYRGRPQCDRSWIDGSVITKAMFDVKTTGITGRISVNHWGGRSNFTIHICKKKGRKLHKYAEWSSSSGKGEVSDNNFAVGDHWEVLHRGVWPREGVELGEIAWEEVVLRELYKGRMRRYSHTAK
;
A
#
# COMPACT_ATOMS: atom_id res chain seq x y z
N MET A 1 21.43 9.93 -32.68
CA MET A 1 20.28 9.17 -32.18
C MET A 1 20.83 8.07 -31.29
N GLY A 2 20.80 8.25 -29.97
CA GLY A 2 21.30 7.27 -29.01
C GLY A 2 20.13 6.61 -28.31
N HIS A 3 20.06 5.28 -28.36
CA HIS A 3 19.07 4.50 -27.62
C HIS A 3 19.26 4.70 -26.12
N ALA A 4 18.25 5.25 -25.44
CA ALA A 4 18.21 5.27 -23.98
C ALA A 4 17.90 3.84 -23.49
N GLY A 5 18.87 3.20 -22.84
CA GLY A 5 18.69 1.91 -22.19
C GLY A 5 18.12 2.09 -20.78
N PHE A 6 17.10 1.30 -20.42
CA PHE A 6 16.59 1.18 -19.06
C PHE A 6 17.17 -0.09 -18.42
N PHE A 7 17.76 0.03 -17.23
CA PHE A 7 18.26 -1.12 -16.44
C PHE A 7 17.68 -1.07 -15.02
N VAL A 8 17.24 -2.23 -14.52
CA VAL A 8 16.58 -2.42 -13.21
C VAL A 8 17.40 -3.39 -12.36
N PHE A 9 17.67 -3.06 -11.09
CA PHE A 9 18.32 -3.98 -10.13
C PHE A 9 17.77 -3.81 -8.70
N ALA A 10 17.67 -4.94 -7.98
CA ALA A 10 17.42 -4.97 -6.54
C ALA A 10 18.76 -4.98 -5.77
N ALA A 11 18.99 -4.01 -4.88
CA ALA A 11 20.21 -3.93 -4.07
C ALA A 11 19.96 -4.34 -2.61
N PHE A 12 20.73 -5.31 -2.10
CA PHE A 12 20.61 -5.83 -0.73
C PHE A 12 21.55 -5.15 0.30
N SER A 13 22.43 -4.22 -0.12
CA SER A 13 23.31 -3.46 0.77
C SER A 13 23.48 -2.01 0.30
N ILE A 14 23.52 -1.07 1.24
CA ILE A 14 23.58 0.39 1.01
C ILE A 14 24.83 0.78 0.19
N ALA A 15 26.01 0.24 0.54
CA ALA A 15 27.25 0.54 -0.17
C ALA A 15 27.27 -0.03 -1.61
N VAL A 16 26.55 -1.14 -1.81
CA VAL A 16 26.37 -1.76 -3.13
C VAL A 16 25.40 -0.91 -3.97
N ALA A 17 24.32 -0.39 -3.36
CA ALA A 17 23.36 0.48 -4.02
C ALA A 17 24.01 1.75 -4.59
N HIS A 18 24.88 2.42 -3.82
CA HIS A 18 25.64 3.59 -4.30
C HIS A 18 26.44 3.28 -5.57
N LYS A 19 27.29 2.25 -5.51
CA LYS A 19 28.20 1.89 -6.60
C LYS A 19 27.43 1.51 -7.86
N ILE A 20 26.34 0.76 -7.71
CA ILE A 20 25.50 0.35 -8.84
C ILE A 20 24.85 1.57 -9.49
N VAL A 21 24.21 2.45 -8.71
CA VAL A 21 23.51 3.62 -9.24
C VAL A 21 24.48 4.53 -9.98
N CYS A 22 25.64 4.82 -9.40
CA CYS A 22 26.61 5.71 -10.05
C CYS A 22 27.25 5.10 -11.29
N ARG A 23 27.43 3.78 -11.33
CA ARG A 23 27.86 3.06 -12.54
C ARG A 23 26.81 3.16 -13.65
N VAL A 24 25.54 2.92 -13.34
CA VAL A 24 24.45 2.97 -14.33
C VAL A 24 24.24 4.41 -14.86
N ILE A 25 24.41 5.40 -13.99
CA ILE A 25 24.38 6.81 -14.37
C ILE A 25 25.56 7.18 -15.29
N SER A 26 26.77 6.71 -15.00
CA SER A 26 27.93 6.97 -15.87
C SER A 26 27.80 6.29 -17.25
N GLU A 27 27.07 5.18 -17.33
CA GLU A 27 26.70 4.52 -18.58
C GLU A 27 25.63 5.30 -19.39
N GLY A 28 24.95 6.27 -18.77
CA GLY A 28 24.05 7.21 -19.44
C GLY A 28 22.58 7.11 -19.04
N ALA A 29 22.25 6.43 -17.93
CA ALA A 29 20.88 6.45 -17.40
C ALA A 29 20.49 7.87 -16.96
N VAL A 30 19.27 8.28 -17.31
CA VAL A 30 18.75 9.66 -17.10
C VAL A 30 17.70 9.77 -16.01
N ALA A 31 17.31 8.65 -15.41
CA ALA A 31 16.38 8.59 -14.29
C ALA A 31 16.67 7.34 -13.45
N ALA A 32 16.32 7.40 -12.16
CA ALA A 32 16.48 6.29 -11.23
C ALA A 32 15.12 5.69 -10.86
N ILE A 33 14.93 4.41 -11.11
CA ILE A 33 13.82 3.66 -10.51
C ILE A 33 14.35 2.98 -9.26
N LEU A 34 13.79 3.34 -8.11
CA LEU A 34 14.28 2.90 -6.82
C LEU A 34 13.94 1.42 -6.57
N PRO A 35 14.77 0.70 -5.78
CA PRO A 35 14.49 -0.68 -5.40
C PRO A 35 13.10 -0.87 -4.81
N LEU A 36 12.48 -2.01 -5.11
CA LEU A 36 11.22 -2.43 -4.51
C LEU A 36 11.44 -2.63 -3.00
N SER A 37 10.68 -1.91 -2.18
CA SER A 37 10.83 -2.03 -0.74
C SER A 37 10.15 -3.26 -0.16
N GLU A 38 9.15 -3.86 -0.83
CA GLU A 38 8.37 -5.06 -0.44
C GLU A 38 8.16 -5.25 1.08
N GLY A 39 8.00 -4.16 1.85
CA GLY A 39 7.90 -4.20 3.30
C GLY A 39 9.18 -4.62 4.06
N SER A 40 10.31 -4.82 3.39
CA SER A 40 11.61 -5.06 4.03
C SER A 40 12.32 -3.77 4.41
N ASN A 41 12.67 -3.63 5.69
CA ASN A 41 13.42 -2.48 6.20
C ASN A 41 14.79 -2.29 5.52
N SER A 42 15.44 -3.37 5.07
CA SER A 42 16.72 -3.27 4.33
C SER A 42 16.54 -2.73 2.92
N ALA A 43 15.48 -3.15 2.22
CA ALA A 43 15.15 -2.67 0.89
C ALA A 43 14.68 -1.20 0.94
N TYR A 44 13.92 -0.83 1.97
CA TYR A 44 13.56 0.56 2.25
C TYR A 44 14.81 1.43 2.49
N ALA A 45 15.75 0.98 3.32
CA ALA A 45 16.99 1.71 3.57
C ALA A 45 17.82 1.89 2.29
N ALA A 46 17.87 0.86 1.43
CA ALA A 46 18.50 0.96 0.12
C ALA A 46 17.80 1.99 -0.78
N ALA A 47 16.46 1.96 -0.87
CA ALA A 47 15.68 2.92 -1.66
C ALA A 47 15.89 4.36 -1.17
N ALA A 48 15.80 4.61 0.14
CA ALA A 48 16.02 5.92 0.73
C ALA A 48 17.44 6.45 0.49
N PHE A 49 18.43 5.56 0.50
CA PHE A 49 19.81 5.93 0.18
C PHE A 49 19.96 6.33 -1.30
N VAL A 50 19.41 5.53 -2.23
CA VAL A 50 19.46 5.87 -3.66
C VAL A 50 18.69 7.16 -3.94
N GLU A 51 17.56 7.37 -3.27
CA GLU A 51 16.77 8.60 -3.33
C GLU A 51 17.60 9.82 -2.88
N SER A 52 18.37 9.70 -1.80
CA SER A 52 19.27 10.76 -1.31
C SER A 52 20.39 11.10 -2.31
N VAL A 53 21.01 10.08 -2.93
CA VAL A 53 22.01 10.27 -3.98
C VAL A 53 21.41 10.96 -5.20
N ALA A 54 20.24 10.49 -5.65
CA ALA A 54 19.51 11.07 -6.77
C ALA A 54 19.12 12.52 -6.49
N GLN A 55 18.64 12.83 -5.28
CA GLN A 55 18.29 14.19 -4.87
C GLN A 55 19.51 15.12 -4.92
N LYS A 56 20.65 14.71 -4.37
CA LYS A 56 21.89 15.52 -4.37
C LYS A 56 22.37 15.84 -5.79
N ALA A 57 22.33 14.85 -6.67
CA ALA A 57 22.74 15.01 -8.06
C ALA A 57 21.61 15.49 -9.00
N ILE A 58 20.42 15.79 -8.46
CA ILE A 58 19.24 16.25 -9.22
C ILE A 58 18.89 15.25 -10.34
N ILE A 59 18.93 13.95 -10.04
CA ILE A 59 18.50 12.89 -10.95
C ILE A 59 17.02 12.62 -10.71
N PRO A 60 16.17 12.65 -11.75
CA PRO A 60 14.76 12.29 -11.62
C PRO A 60 14.61 10.88 -11.07
N SER A 61 13.74 10.69 -10.08
CA SER A 61 13.58 9.40 -9.44
C SER A 61 12.12 8.98 -9.24
N VAL A 62 11.88 7.67 -9.31
CA VAL A 62 10.57 7.05 -9.10
C VAL A 62 10.66 6.02 -7.99
N ARG A 63 9.79 6.15 -6.98
CA ARG A 63 9.71 5.26 -5.83
C ARG A 63 8.55 4.30 -5.93
N PHE A 64 8.81 3.03 -5.60
CA PHE A 64 7.84 1.96 -5.51
C PHE A 64 7.59 1.57 -4.05
N ASP A 65 6.99 2.51 -3.31
CA ASP A 65 6.70 2.36 -1.88
C ASP A 65 5.41 3.11 -1.52
N GLU A 66 4.56 2.49 -0.71
CA GLU A 66 3.23 3.02 -0.32
C GLU A 66 3.30 4.09 0.77
N ARG A 67 4.45 4.28 1.42
CA ARG A 67 4.66 5.35 2.40
C ARG A 67 4.69 6.69 1.68
N THR A 68 4.38 7.75 2.41
CA THR A 68 4.46 9.11 1.87
C THR A 68 5.90 9.53 1.59
N LEU A 69 6.10 10.29 0.52
CA LEU A 69 7.39 10.90 0.21
C LEU A 69 7.67 12.02 1.23
N LYS A 70 8.92 12.12 1.68
CA LYS A 70 9.34 13.16 2.63
C LYS A 70 9.98 14.31 1.87
N GLY A 71 9.38 15.50 1.97
CA GLY A 71 9.88 16.69 1.31
C GLY A 71 9.35 16.85 -0.13
N PRO A 72 9.27 18.09 -0.63
CA PRO A 72 8.68 18.37 -1.92
C PRO A 72 9.66 18.12 -3.09
N GLY A 73 9.13 17.58 -4.20
CA GLY A 73 9.67 17.85 -5.54
C GLY A 73 10.88 17.06 -6.03
N HIS A 74 11.38 16.04 -5.33
CA HIS A 74 12.60 15.31 -5.74
C HIS A 74 12.37 13.91 -6.32
N ALA A 75 11.22 13.31 -6.06
CA ALA A 75 10.84 12.00 -6.57
C ALA A 75 9.32 11.92 -6.79
N ILE A 76 8.86 10.96 -7.59
CA ILE A 76 7.43 10.63 -7.68
C ILE A 76 7.19 9.19 -7.22
N SER A 77 5.96 8.88 -6.83
CA SER A 77 5.49 7.52 -6.60
C SER A 77 4.12 7.31 -7.22
N LEU A 78 4.00 6.25 -8.04
CA LEU A 78 2.78 5.91 -8.77
C LEU A 78 1.96 4.79 -8.09
N ILE A 79 2.44 4.23 -6.98
CA ILE A 79 1.62 3.35 -6.16
C ILE A 79 0.68 4.20 -5.29
N ALA A 80 -0.54 3.71 -5.05
CA ALA A 80 -1.44 4.36 -4.13
C ALA A 80 -0.87 4.31 -2.70
N PRO A 81 -0.90 5.40 -1.92
CA PRO A 81 -0.46 5.36 -0.53
C PRO A 81 -1.27 4.36 0.29
N PHE A 82 -0.64 3.71 1.27
CA PHE A 82 -1.31 2.75 2.16
C PHE A 82 -2.54 3.39 2.83
N ALA A 83 -2.40 4.67 3.19
CA ALA A 83 -3.45 5.46 3.80
C ALA A 83 -4.74 5.50 2.96
N ALA A 84 -4.63 5.68 1.65
CA ALA A 84 -5.80 5.71 0.77
C ALA A 84 -6.48 4.33 0.68
N ARG A 85 -5.71 3.24 0.73
CA ARG A 85 -6.27 1.88 0.82
C ARG A 85 -7.00 1.66 2.15
N SER A 86 -6.45 2.17 3.25
CA SER A 86 -7.12 2.14 4.56
C SER A 86 -8.42 2.91 4.54
N ASP A 87 -8.46 4.09 3.93
CA ASP A 87 -9.68 4.88 3.80
C ASP A 87 -10.76 4.16 2.98
N ALA A 88 -10.37 3.46 1.91
CA ALA A 88 -11.29 2.62 1.15
C ALA A 88 -11.86 1.45 1.99
N VAL A 89 -11.04 0.83 2.83
CA VAL A 89 -11.47 -0.22 3.78
C VAL A 89 -12.43 0.36 4.83
N VAL A 90 -12.13 1.51 5.42
CA VAL A 90 -12.98 2.20 6.39
C VAL A 90 -14.33 2.58 5.76
N ALA A 91 -14.31 3.10 4.54
CA ALA A 91 -15.53 3.42 3.80
C ALA A 91 -16.39 2.16 3.56
N PHE A 92 -15.76 1.03 3.23
CA PHE A 92 -16.44 -0.26 3.10
C PHE A 92 -17.04 -0.75 4.42
N ILE A 93 -16.28 -0.75 5.53
CA ILE A 93 -16.74 -1.15 6.87
C ILE A 93 -17.97 -0.34 7.29
N ARG A 94 -17.92 0.99 7.13
CA ARG A 94 -19.02 1.89 7.50
C ARG A 94 -20.25 1.66 6.64
N ARG A 95 -20.07 1.45 5.33
CA ARG A 95 -21.16 1.15 4.39
C ARG A 95 -21.86 -0.16 4.74
N GLU A 96 -21.09 -1.19 5.06
CA GLU A 96 -21.63 -2.50 5.45
C GLU A 96 -22.19 -2.49 6.89
N GLY A 97 -22.03 -1.40 7.63
CA GLY A 97 -22.56 -1.22 8.98
C GLY A 97 -21.91 -2.13 10.02
N TRP A 98 -20.62 -2.43 9.89
CA TRP A 98 -19.92 -3.31 10.84
C TRP A 98 -19.64 -2.57 12.15
N GLU A 99 -20.00 -3.21 13.27
CA GLU A 99 -19.80 -2.67 14.62
C GLU A 99 -18.58 -3.28 15.32
N ASP A 100 -18.19 -4.49 14.93
CA ASP A 100 -17.06 -5.25 15.47
C ASP A 100 -16.18 -5.76 14.34
N VAL A 101 -14.88 -5.47 14.42
CA VAL A 101 -13.90 -5.82 13.40
C VAL A 101 -12.67 -6.44 14.04
N VAL A 102 -12.30 -7.63 13.59
CA VAL A 102 -11.08 -8.33 13.98
C VAL A 102 -9.98 -8.02 12.97
N LEU A 103 -8.93 -7.34 13.41
CA LEU A 103 -7.77 -6.97 12.61
C LEU A 103 -6.68 -8.05 12.75
N LEU A 104 -6.39 -8.75 11.66
CA LEU A 104 -5.37 -9.79 11.60
C LEU A 104 -4.09 -9.25 10.96
N TYR A 105 -2.96 -9.43 11.64
CA TYR A 105 -1.63 -9.04 11.18
C TYR A 105 -0.57 -10.04 11.63
N ASN A 106 0.61 -10.06 11.02
CA ASN A 106 1.70 -10.96 11.38
C ASN A 106 2.96 -10.22 11.87
N THR A 107 3.32 -9.10 11.27
CA THR A 107 4.53 -8.32 11.59
C THR A 107 4.20 -6.98 12.24
N GLU A 108 5.19 -6.34 12.87
CA GLU A 108 4.99 -5.00 13.46
C GLU A 108 4.77 -3.93 12.39
N ASP A 109 5.39 -4.07 11.22
CA ASP A 109 5.17 -3.15 10.09
C ASP A 109 3.72 -3.25 9.59
N GLU A 110 3.16 -4.46 9.49
CA GLU A 110 1.75 -4.67 9.18
C GLU A 110 0.83 -4.11 10.29
N PHE A 111 1.24 -4.12 11.55
CA PHE A 111 0.47 -3.48 12.61
C PHE A 111 0.45 -1.95 12.47
N ILE A 112 1.60 -1.33 12.19
CA ILE A 112 1.73 0.12 12.01
C ILE A 112 0.81 0.59 10.88
N ASP A 113 0.78 -0.15 9.80
CA ASP A 113 -0.11 0.09 8.65
C ASP A 113 -1.59 0.13 9.06
N LEU A 114 -2.03 -0.75 9.97
CA LEU A 114 -3.43 -0.81 10.44
C LEU A 114 -3.84 0.36 11.35
N THR A 115 -2.90 1.17 11.85
CA THR A 115 -3.18 2.27 12.79
C THR A 115 -4.18 3.29 12.26
N GLN A 116 -4.24 3.48 10.94
CA GLN A 116 -5.23 4.37 10.33
C GLN A 116 -6.66 3.81 10.45
N ILE A 117 -6.84 2.51 10.25
CA ILE A 117 -8.15 1.84 10.42
C ILE A 117 -8.58 1.88 11.88
N ILE A 118 -7.64 1.68 12.81
CA ILE A 118 -7.90 1.78 14.25
C ILE A 118 -8.30 3.22 14.63
N SER A 119 -7.56 4.21 14.14
CA SER A 119 -7.85 5.62 14.44
C SER A 119 -9.23 6.02 13.91
N ALA A 120 -9.56 5.61 12.68
CA ALA A 120 -10.84 5.89 12.06
C ALA A 120 -12.05 5.24 12.77
N SER A 121 -11.82 4.23 13.61
CA SER A 121 -12.88 3.54 14.36
C SER A 121 -13.48 4.40 15.48
N ASN A 122 -12.79 5.46 15.90
CA ASN A 122 -13.26 6.39 16.92
C ASN A 122 -14.00 7.61 16.36
N PHE A 123 -13.97 7.82 15.04
CA PHE A 123 -14.54 9.01 14.39
C PHE A 123 -15.68 8.63 13.44
N GLY A 124 -16.67 9.50 13.30
CA GLY A 124 -17.86 9.25 12.45
C GLY A 124 -18.80 8.22 13.08
N ARG A 125 -19.20 7.19 12.33
CA ARG A 125 -19.92 6.02 12.88
C ARG A 125 -18.89 5.08 13.50
N PRO A 126 -18.80 4.99 14.84
CA PRO A 126 -17.74 4.24 15.50
C PRO A 126 -17.93 2.73 15.34
N TYR A 127 -16.83 2.00 15.35
CA TYR A 127 -16.79 0.54 15.41
C TYR A 127 -15.65 0.08 16.32
N ARG A 128 -15.73 -1.14 16.83
CA ARG A 128 -14.71 -1.73 17.71
C ARG A 128 -13.68 -2.50 16.90
N CYS A 129 -12.41 -2.28 17.21
CA CYS A 129 -11.29 -3.00 16.61
C CYS A 129 -10.71 -4.00 17.63
N HIS A 130 -10.57 -5.26 17.22
CA HIS A 130 -9.92 -6.32 17.99
C HIS A 130 -8.65 -6.75 17.28
N LEU A 131 -7.50 -6.52 17.91
CA LEU A 131 -6.19 -6.83 17.34
C LEU A 131 -5.80 -8.28 17.61
N VAL A 132 -5.38 -8.99 16.56
CA VAL A 132 -4.91 -10.37 16.68
C VAL A 132 -3.65 -10.57 15.84
N LYS A 133 -2.53 -10.76 16.55
CA LYS A 133 -1.25 -11.12 15.94
C LYS A 133 -1.24 -12.61 15.58
N LEU A 134 -0.97 -12.89 14.31
CA LEU A 134 -0.82 -14.22 13.76
C LEU A 134 0.62 -14.71 13.95
N ALA A 135 0.79 -15.89 14.52
CA ALA A 135 2.06 -16.59 14.55
C ALA A 135 2.33 -17.32 13.22
N THR A 136 3.41 -18.09 13.14
CA THR A 136 3.67 -18.98 11.99
C THR A 136 2.53 -19.99 11.80
N ASP A 137 2.05 -20.59 12.88
CA ASP A 137 0.80 -21.35 12.89
C ASP A 137 -0.36 -20.41 13.26
N VAL A 138 -1.28 -20.21 12.32
CA VAL A 138 -2.44 -19.31 12.49
C VAL A 138 -3.57 -19.95 13.31
N ARG A 139 -3.56 -21.28 13.47
CA ARG A 139 -4.68 -22.04 14.04
C ARG A 139 -5.02 -21.66 15.49
N PRO A 140 -4.05 -21.44 16.40
CA PRO A 140 -4.36 -21.02 17.77
C PRO A 140 -5.09 -19.67 17.83
N ALA A 141 -4.67 -18.71 17.00
CA ALA A 141 -5.29 -17.39 16.93
C ALA A 141 -6.73 -17.47 16.40
N LEU A 142 -6.96 -18.26 15.34
CA LEU A 142 -8.31 -18.46 14.79
C LEU A 142 -9.23 -19.21 15.77
N LYS A 143 -8.72 -20.20 16.49
CA LYS A 143 -9.46 -20.89 17.54
C LYS A 143 -9.87 -19.94 18.67
N HIS A 144 -8.97 -19.05 19.08
CA HIS A 144 -9.28 -18.01 20.06
C HIS A 144 -10.39 -17.09 19.55
N VAL A 145 -10.25 -16.55 18.33
CA VAL A 145 -11.26 -15.66 17.72
C VAL A 145 -12.62 -16.34 17.65
N LYS A 146 -12.70 -17.59 17.19
CA LYS A 146 -13.96 -18.35 17.13
C LYS A 146 -14.64 -18.45 18.49
N ASN A 147 -13.87 -18.67 19.55
CA ASN A 147 -14.42 -18.86 20.90
C ASN A 147 -14.79 -17.54 21.58
N THR A 148 -14.18 -16.44 21.15
CA THR A 148 -14.39 -15.11 21.76
C THR A 148 -15.49 -14.31 21.06
N TYR A 149 -15.61 -14.44 19.74
CA TYR A 149 -16.51 -13.60 18.93
C TYR A 149 -17.53 -14.48 18.19
N ALA A 150 -18.82 -14.14 18.30
CA ALA A 150 -19.89 -14.93 17.72
C ALA A 150 -19.93 -14.85 16.18
N ASN A 151 -19.79 -13.65 15.61
CA ASN A 151 -19.84 -13.40 14.16
C ASN A 151 -18.68 -12.49 13.73
N PRO A 152 -17.43 -12.97 13.78
CA PRO A 152 -16.28 -12.12 13.53
C PRO A 152 -16.23 -11.66 12.05
N ARG A 153 -16.08 -10.35 11.88
CA ARG A 153 -15.74 -9.73 10.60
C ARG A 153 -14.26 -9.41 10.59
N PHE A 154 -13.55 -9.80 9.54
CA PHE A 154 -12.10 -9.77 9.50
C PHE A 154 -11.59 -8.72 8.54
N VAL A 155 -10.58 -7.98 8.97
CA VAL A 155 -9.70 -7.19 8.10
C VAL A 155 -8.31 -7.80 8.21
N VAL A 156 -7.77 -8.23 7.08
CA VAL A 156 -6.54 -9.05 7.04
C VAL A 156 -5.45 -8.27 6.31
N HIS A 157 -4.38 -7.96 7.02
CA HIS A 157 -3.16 -7.38 6.47
C HIS A 157 -1.98 -8.31 6.73
N VAL A 158 -1.67 -9.15 5.73
CA VAL A 158 -0.57 -10.10 5.75
C VAL A 158 0.03 -10.23 4.36
N ALA A 159 1.28 -10.70 4.28
CA ALA A 159 1.91 -11.09 3.02
C ALA A 159 1.05 -12.07 2.19
N LEU A 160 1.06 -11.93 0.86
CA LEU A 160 0.25 -12.73 -0.08
C LEU A 160 0.33 -14.24 0.17
N ALA A 161 1.53 -14.76 0.43
CA ALA A 161 1.78 -16.18 0.67
C ALA A 161 1.06 -16.76 1.91
N LYS A 162 0.67 -15.91 2.87
CA LYS A 162 -0.05 -16.32 4.09
C LYS A 162 -1.56 -16.33 3.95
N ILE A 163 -2.11 -15.72 2.90
CA ILE A 163 -3.57 -15.60 2.73
C ILE A 163 -4.21 -16.97 2.53
N GLN A 164 -3.68 -17.82 1.63
CA GLN A 164 -4.26 -19.14 1.37
C GLN A 164 -4.19 -20.06 2.60
N PRO A 165 -3.04 -20.22 3.30
CA PRO A 165 -2.98 -20.98 4.56
C PRO A 165 -3.95 -20.46 5.63
N LEU A 166 -4.12 -19.14 5.74
CA LEU A 166 -5.06 -18.52 6.67
C LEU A 166 -6.52 -18.89 6.35
N LEU A 167 -6.91 -18.82 5.08
CA LEU A 167 -8.27 -19.19 4.64
C LEU A 167 -8.56 -20.68 4.83
N VAL A 168 -7.59 -21.55 4.56
CA VAL A 168 -7.74 -23.00 4.80
C VAL A 168 -7.95 -23.29 6.29
N ALA A 169 -7.11 -22.73 7.17
CA ALA A 169 -7.27 -22.89 8.60
C ALA A 169 -8.59 -22.27 9.12
N ALA A 170 -9.02 -21.13 8.56
CA ALA A 170 -10.30 -20.54 8.89
C ALA A 170 -11.48 -21.46 8.53
N ALA A 171 -11.42 -22.11 7.36
CA ALA A 171 -12.41 -23.09 6.94
C ALA A 171 -12.46 -24.30 7.89
N GLU A 172 -11.31 -24.82 8.35
CA GLU A 172 -11.23 -25.91 9.34
C GLU A 172 -11.94 -25.56 10.65
N PHE A 173 -11.91 -24.29 11.06
CA PHE A 173 -12.60 -23.81 12.25
C PHE A 173 -14.05 -23.38 11.99
N GLY A 174 -14.56 -23.47 10.76
CA GLY A 174 -15.92 -23.04 10.41
C GLY A 174 -16.10 -21.51 10.35
N LEU A 175 -15.01 -20.77 10.15
CA LEU A 175 -15.01 -19.31 10.02
C LEU A 175 -15.24 -18.84 8.56
N CYS A 176 -15.58 -19.75 7.65
CA CYS A 176 -15.92 -19.45 6.26
C CYS A 176 -17.43 -19.55 5.95
N GLY A 177 -18.27 -19.23 6.93
CA GLY A 177 -19.74 -19.17 6.76
C GLY A 177 -20.25 -17.81 6.27
N THR A 178 -21.57 -17.72 6.06
CA THR A 178 -22.26 -16.48 5.63
C THR A 178 -22.16 -15.33 6.63
N MET A 179 -21.99 -15.65 7.92
CA MET A 179 -21.86 -14.69 9.01
C MET A 179 -20.47 -14.08 9.12
N ASN A 180 -19.46 -14.74 8.54
CA ASN A 180 -18.08 -14.26 8.54
C ASN A 180 -17.79 -13.55 7.22
N HIS A 181 -16.90 -12.56 7.26
CA HIS A 181 -16.48 -11.84 6.06
C HIS A 181 -15.03 -11.40 6.22
N TYR A 182 -14.21 -11.67 5.20
CA TYR A 182 -12.81 -11.28 5.13
C TYR A 182 -12.61 -10.11 4.15
N VAL A 183 -11.99 -9.05 4.64
CA VAL A 183 -11.51 -7.92 3.84
C VAL A 183 -10.00 -8.04 3.73
N MET A 184 -9.50 -8.32 2.53
CA MET A 184 -8.08 -8.55 2.28
C MET A 184 -7.42 -7.27 1.79
N LEU A 185 -6.42 -6.77 2.52
CA LEU A 185 -5.72 -5.53 2.17
C LEU A 185 -4.66 -5.71 1.09
N HIS A 186 -4.13 -6.92 0.91
CA HIS A 186 -3.07 -7.14 -0.07
C HIS A 186 -3.61 -6.93 -1.51
N TRP A 187 -2.97 -6.03 -2.28
CA TRP A 187 -3.37 -5.68 -3.65
C TRP A 187 -3.53 -6.86 -4.60
N ASP A 188 -2.64 -7.84 -4.45
CA ASP A 188 -2.58 -9.02 -5.33
C ASP A 188 -3.42 -10.20 -4.83
N THR A 189 -4.24 -10.02 -3.79
CA THR A 189 -5.23 -11.04 -3.39
C THR A 189 -6.07 -11.55 -4.57
N PRO A 190 -6.52 -10.71 -5.54
CA PRO A 190 -7.27 -11.22 -6.69
C PRO A 190 -6.51 -12.18 -7.62
N LEU A 191 -5.18 -12.28 -7.50
CA LEU A 191 -4.39 -13.27 -8.23
C LEU A 191 -4.41 -14.64 -7.57
N LEU A 192 -4.71 -14.69 -6.28
CA LEU A 192 -5.03 -15.96 -5.65
C LEU A 192 -6.36 -16.42 -6.24
N ASP A 193 -6.46 -17.71 -6.51
CA ASP A 193 -7.74 -18.35 -6.67
C ASP A 193 -8.16 -18.85 -5.27
N PRO A 194 -8.90 -18.03 -4.48
CA PRO A 194 -9.38 -18.44 -3.17
C PRO A 194 -10.44 -19.55 -3.26
N THR A 195 -10.65 -20.17 -4.44
CA THR A 195 -11.54 -21.30 -4.67
C THR A 195 -10.83 -22.54 -5.21
N ASN A 196 -9.50 -22.52 -5.28
CA ASN A 196 -8.71 -23.69 -5.65
C ASN A 196 -8.92 -24.90 -4.70
N THR A 197 -9.44 -24.67 -3.49
CA THR A 197 -9.80 -25.74 -2.57
C THR A 197 -11.30 -25.73 -2.27
N SER A 198 -11.92 -26.91 -2.28
CA SER A 198 -13.33 -27.09 -1.88
C SER A 198 -13.64 -26.51 -0.50
N THR A 199 -12.65 -26.43 0.38
CA THR A 199 -12.78 -25.91 1.74
C THR A 199 -12.95 -24.40 1.82
N THR A 200 -12.40 -23.64 0.87
CA THR A 200 -12.41 -22.16 0.90
C THR A 200 -13.52 -21.56 0.02
N GLU A 201 -14.30 -22.41 -0.65
CA GLU A 201 -15.41 -22.02 -1.52
C GLU A 201 -16.46 -21.16 -0.80
N HIS A 202 -16.72 -21.41 0.48
CA HIS A 202 -17.76 -20.70 1.23
C HIS A 202 -17.30 -19.37 1.87
N CYS A 203 -15.99 -19.08 1.91
CA CYS A 203 -15.49 -17.86 2.55
C CYS A 203 -15.99 -16.62 1.77
N ASN A 204 -16.64 -15.68 2.47
CA ASN A 204 -17.00 -14.37 1.93
C ASN A 204 -15.76 -13.47 1.93
N ILE A 205 -15.31 -13.05 0.74
CA ILE A 205 -14.06 -12.30 0.57
C ILE A 205 -14.33 -11.01 -0.21
N THR A 206 -13.83 -9.91 0.32
CA THR A 206 -13.71 -8.62 -0.35
C THR A 206 -12.23 -8.25 -0.44
N THR A 207 -11.83 -7.66 -1.56
CA THR A 207 -10.45 -7.24 -1.83
C THR A 207 -10.44 -5.96 -2.66
N PHE A 208 -9.24 -5.39 -2.86
CA PHE A 208 -9.03 -4.10 -3.50
C PHE A 208 -7.96 -4.22 -4.59
N SER A 209 -8.12 -3.45 -5.67
CA SER A 209 -7.18 -3.39 -6.79
C SER A 209 -7.09 -1.96 -7.35
N LEU A 210 -5.96 -1.59 -7.94
CA LEU A 210 -5.81 -0.32 -8.67
C LEU A 210 -6.33 -0.38 -10.10
N PHE A 211 -6.75 -1.56 -10.57
CA PHE A 211 -7.36 -1.72 -11.88
C PHE A 211 -8.37 -2.86 -11.92
N ASP A 212 -9.29 -2.76 -12.86
CA ASP A 212 -10.25 -3.80 -13.19
C ASP A 212 -9.61 -4.87 -14.09
N ARG A 213 -9.40 -6.07 -13.54
CA ARG A 213 -8.78 -7.20 -14.25
C ARG A 213 -9.65 -7.76 -15.37
N ASP A 214 -10.97 -7.62 -15.28
CA ASP A 214 -11.89 -8.18 -16.26
C ASP A 214 -11.86 -7.39 -17.58
N VAL A 215 -11.56 -6.09 -17.49
CA VAL A 215 -11.39 -5.18 -18.62
C VAL A 215 -10.02 -5.35 -19.31
N LEU A 216 -9.03 -5.91 -18.62
CA LEU A 216 -7.70 -6.12 -19.20
C LEU A 216 -7.69 -7.24 -20.24
N ALA A 217 -6.86 -7.04 -21.27
CA ALA A 217 -6.55 -8.08 -22.24
C ALA A 217 -6.05 -9.36 -21.53
N PRO A 218 -6.38 -10.58 -22.01
CA PRO A 218 -6.09 -11.83 -21.31
C PRO A 218 -4.64 -11.98 -20.82
N LYS A 219 -3.67 -11.54 -21.64
CA LYS A 219 -2.23 -11.58 -21.30
C LYS A 219 -1.82 -10.76 -20.07
N PHE A 220 -2.66 -9.82 -19.63
CA PHE A 220 -2.39 -8.96 -18.46
C PHE A 220 -3.24 -9.33 -17.24
N ARG A 221 -4.11 -10.35 -17.32
CA ARG A 221 -5.01 -10.70 -16.20
C ARG A 221 -4.27 -11.21 -14.96
N HIS A 222 -3.12 -11.83 -15.14
CA HIS A 222 -2.26 -12.37 -14.07
C HIS A 222 -1.18 -11.39 -13.61
N MET A 223 -1.23 -10.13 -14.06
CA MET A 223 -0.26 -9.09 -13.70
C MET A 223 -0.43 -8.64 -12.24
N THR A 224 0.65 -8.46 -11.48
CA THR A 224 0.54 -7.86 -10.14
C THR A 224 0.23 -6.36 -10.23
N VAL A 225 -0.24 -5.76 -9.14
CA VAL A 225 -0.35 -4.30 -9.07
C VAL A 225 1.02 -3.64 -9.25
N LEU A 226 2.07 -4.27 -8.75
CA LEU A 226 3.43 -3.76 -8.89
C LEU A 226 3.89 -3.74 -10.35
N ASP A 227 3.66 -4.81 -11.11
CA ASP A 227 3.97 -4.89 -12.54
C ASP A 227 3.23 -3.81 -13.35
N ALA A 228 1.96 -3.57 -13.01
CA ALA A 228 1.15 -2.54 -13.65
C ALA A 228 1.72 -1.13 -13.37
N VAL A 229 2.09 -0.85 -12.11
CA VAL A 229 2.75 0.40 -11.72
C VAL A 229 4.11 0.55 -12.40
N TRP A 230 4.84 -0.56 -12.60
CA TRP A 230 6.11 -0.57 -13.33
C TRP A 230 5.94 -0.14 -14.78
N LYS A 231 4.99 -0.74 -15.48
CA LYS A 231 4.67 -0.36 -16.86
C LYS A 231 4.24 1.10 -16.96
N ASP A 232 3.38 1.54 -16.04
CA ASP A 232 2.90 2.92 -15.98
C ASP A 232 4.04 3.91 -15.70
N THR A 233 5.00 3.53 -14.86
CA THR A 233 6.22 4.29 -14.60
C THR A 233 7.05 4.50 -15.85
N LEU A 234 7.26 3.44 -16.65
CA LEU A 234 7.99 3.57 -17.92
C LEU A 234 7.26 4.50 -18.90
N SER A 235 5.93 4.45 -18.92
CA SER A 235 5.11 5.37 -19.73
C SER A 235 5.29 6.84 -19.29
N VAL A 236 5.22 7.10 -17.99
CA VAL A 236 5.45 8.44 -17.42
C VAL A 236 6.85 8.95 -17.71
N LEU A 237 7.88 8.14 -17.48
CA LEU A 237 9.27 8.51 -17.76
C LEU A 237 9.47 8.79 -19.25
N ASN A 238 8.97 7.92 -20.13
CA ASN A 238 9.08 8.11 -21.57
C ASN A 238 8.39 9.40 -22.04
N SER A 239 7.18 9.69 -21.54
CA SER A 239 6.45 10.93 -21.83
C SER A 239 7.22 12.16 -21.33
N SER A 240 7.75 12.10 -20.12
CA SER A 240 8.47 13.22 -19.49
C SER A 240 9.77 13.52 -20.25
N LEU A 241 10.57 12.49 -20.53
CA LEU A 241 11.83 12.61 -21.27
C LEU A 241 11.62 13.10 -22.71
N SER A 242 10.55 12.64 -23.37
CA SER A 242 10.23 13.08 -24.74
C SER A 242 9.75 14.52 -24.81
N SER A 243 9.18 15.05 -23.72
CA SER A 243 8.66 16.41 -23.64
C SER A 243 9.73 17.48 -23.35
N VAL A 244 10.92 17.07 -22.91
CA VAL A 244 11.98 17.98 -22.47
C VAL A 244 13.21 17.84 -23.35
N ARG A 245 13.80 18.98 -23.73
CA ARG A 245 15.15 18.99 -24.31
C ARG A 245 16.16 19.11 -23.18
N TYR A 246 16.96 18.06 -22.97
CA TYR A 246 18.07 18.06 -22.02
C TYR A 246 19.40 17.85 -22.74
N ARG A 247 20.49 18.31 -22.13
CA ARG A 247 21.87 18.20 -22.59
C ARG A 247 22.74 17.58 -21.49
N GLY A 248 23.85 16.99 -21.93
CA GLY A 248 24.79 16.33 -21.02
C GLY A 248 24.26 15.01 -20.47
N ARG A 249 25.07 14.39 -19.61
CA ARG A 249 24.74 13.14 -18.91
C ARG A 249 24.80 13.39 -17.41
N PRO A 250 23.89 12.80 -16.62
CA PRO A 250 23.96 12.90 -15.17
C PRO A 250 25.24 12.26 -14.62
N GLN A 251 25.66 12.72 -13.44
CA GLN A 251 26.80 12.20 -12.69
C GLN A 251 26.43 12.21 -11.22
N CYS A 252 26.85 11.21 -10.43
CA CYS A 252 26.55 11.21 -8.99
C CYS A 252 27.25 12.33 -8.22
N ASP A 253 28.44 12.75 -8.67
CA ASP A 253 29.28 13.69 -7.93
C ASP A 253 28.96 15.16 -8.24
N ARG A 254 28.07 15.42 -9.21
CA ARG A 254 27.72 16.77 -9.67
C ARG A 254 26.24 16.88 -9.96
N SER A 255 25.63 17.99 -9.56
CA SER A 255 24.23 18.27 -9.85
C SER A 255 23.99 18.38 -11.36
N TRP A 256 22.98 17.67 -11.85
CA TRP A 256 22.57 17.71 -13.24
C TRP A 256 21.53 18.80 -13.49
N ILE A 257 21.94 19.84 -14.22
CA ILE A 257 21.15 21.07 -14.43
C ILE A 257 19.76 20.76 -15.02
N ASP A 258 19.71 19.88 -16.02
CA ASP A 258 18.46 19.56 -16.73
C ASP A 258 17.57 18.54 -16.00
N GLY A 259 18.10 17.89 -14.96
CA GLY A 259 17.33 16.91 -14.21
C GLY A 259 16.11 17.53 -13.52
N SER A 260 16.22 18.78 -13.07
CA SER A 260 15.09 19.52 -12.50
C SER A 260 13.93 19.72 -13.48
N VAL A 261 14.24 19.93 -14.77
CA VAL A 261 13.24 20.14 -15.83
C VAL A 261 12.52 18.82 -16.13
N ILE A 262 13.26 17.70 -16.14
CA ILE A 262 12.67 16.36 -16.33
C ILE A 262 11.81 15.99 -15.12
N THR A 263 12.28 16.22 -13.89
CA THR A 263 11.49 16.00 -12.68
C THR A 263 10.21 16.82 -12.71
N LYS A 264 10.26 18.09 -13.12
CA LYS A 264 9.04 18.90 -13.28
C LYS A 264 8.07 18.29 -14.31
N ALA A 265 8.57 17.84 -15.46
CA ALA A 265 7.73 17.17 -16.46
C ALA A 265 7.07 15.88 -15.92
N MET A 266 7.75 15.16 -15.03
CA MET A 266 7.18 14.00 -14.33
C MET A 266 6.04 14.38 -13.37
N PHE A 267 6.13 15.53 -12.69
CA PHE A 267 5.07 16.03 -11.81
C PHE A 267 3.86 16.54 -12.61
N ASP A 268 4.10 17.15 -13.76
CA ASP A 268 3.05 17.71 -14.62
C ASP A 268 2.33 16.63 -15.46
N VAL A 269 2.73 15.36 -15.33
CA VAL A 269 2.18 14.26 -16.12
C VAL A 269 0.68 14.05 -15.82
N LYS A 270 -0.10 13.98 -16.89
CA LYS A 270 -1.51 13.60 -16.87
C LYS A 270 -1.72 12.56 -17.96
N THR A 271 -1.72 11.29 -17.56
CA THR A 271 -1.87 10.17 -18.49
C THR A 271 -2.78 9.10 -17.91
N THR A 272 -3.11 8.10 -18.72
CA THR A 272 -3.87 6.92 -18.30
C THR A 272 -3.04 5.68 -18.59
N GLY A 273 -2.83 4.86 -17.57
CA GLY A 273 -2.07 3.62 -17.63
C GLY A 273 -2.94 2.39 -17.37
N ILE A 274 -2.30 1.26 -17.08
CA ILE A 274 -3.02 0.05 -16.63
C ILE A 274 -3.75 0.35 -15.33
N THR A 275 -3.12 1.09 -14.41
CA THR A 275 -3.69 1.43 -13.11
C THR A 275 -4.70 2.58 -13.17
N GLY A 276 -5.25 2.88 -14.35
CA GLY A 276 -6.19 3.99 -14.55
C GLY A 276 -5.51 5.35 -14.65
N ARG A 277 -6.16 6.39 -14.09
CA ARG A 277 -5.66 7.78 -14.17
C ARG A 277 -4.36 7.93 -13.37
N ILE A 278 -3.37 8.57 -13.99
CA ILE A 278 -2.07 8.88 -13.40
C ILE A 278 -1.91 10.38 -13.34
N SER A 279 -1.86 10.89 -12.11
CA SER A 279 -1.49 12.26 -11.76
C SER A 279 -0.72 12.27 -10.45
N VAL A 280 0.17 13.25 -10.30
CA VAL A 280 1.06 13.38 -9.15
C VAL A 280 0.76 14.70 -8.43
N ASN A 281 0.79 14.70 -7.10
CA ASN A 281 0.61 15.90 -6.30
C ASN A 281 1.96 16.64 -6.10
N HIS A 282 1.92 17.80 -5.43
CA HIS A 282 3.13 18.60 -5.17
C HIS A 282 4.16 17.92 -4.26
N TRP A 283 3.80 16.84 -3.56
CA TRP A 283 4.70 16.00 -2.75
C TRP A 283 5.29 14.82 -3.53
N GLY A 284 4.94 14.65 -4.81
CA GLY A 284 5.38 13.52 -5.61
C GLY A 284 4.51 12.26 -5.43
N GLY A 285 3.48 12.31 -4.58
CA GLY A 285 2.58 11.17 -4.37
C GLY A 285 1.50 11.10 -5.45
N ARG A 286 1.07 9.89 -5.80
CA ARG A 286 -0.08 9.69 -6.69
C ARG A 286 -1.34 10.36 -6.13
N SER A 287 -2.11 10.98 -7.01
CA SER A 287 -3.35 11.67 -6.67
C SER A 287 -4.44 11.39 -7.70
N ASN A 288 -5.69 11.56 -7.27
CA ASN A 288 -6.89 11.41 -8.09
C ASN A 288 -6.98 10.07 -8.84
N PHE A 289 -6.86 8.99 -8.08
CA PHE A 289 -6.93 7.63 -8.57
C PHE A 289 -8.13 6.90 -7.99
N THR A 290 -8.47 5.77 -8.61
CA THR A 290 -9.59 4.92 -8.23
C THR A 290 -9.07 3.61 -7.65
N ILE A 291 -9.68 3.16 -6.56
CA ILE A 291 -9.50 1.82 -6.01
C ILE A 291 -10.75 1.01 -6.36
N HIS A 292 -10.59 -0.09 -7.07
CA HIS A 292 -11.68 -1.01 -7.36
C HIS A 292 -11.85 -1.98 -6.20
N ILE A 293 -13.08 -2.11 -5.71
CA ILE A 293 -13.47 -3.03 -4.65
C ILE A 293 -14.08 -4.26 -5.34
N CYS A 294 -13.48 -5.42 -5.11
CA CYS A 294 -13.93 -6.68 -5.68
C CYS A 294 -14.46 -7.59 -4.59
N LYS A 295 -15.64 -8.19 -4.82
CA LYS A 295 -16.29 -9.11 -3.88
C LYS A 295 -16.43 -10.48 -4.54
N LYS A 296 -16.26 -11.53 -3.75
CA LYS A 296 -16.46 -12.89 -4.22
C LYS A 296 -17.94 -13.16 -4.48
N LYS A 297 -18.25 -13.66 -5.68
CA LYS A 297 -19.56 -14.17 -6.07
C LYS A 297 -19.36 -15.55 -6.71
N GLY A 298 -19.79 -16.59 -6.01
CA GLY A 298 -19.45 -17.97 -6.36
C GLY A 298 -17.93 -18.19 -6.28
N ARG A 299 -17.33 -18.69 -7.37
CA ARG A 299 -15.89 -18.99 -7.45
C ARG A 299 -15.01 -17.85 -7.97
N LYS A 300 -15.59 -16.70 -8.31
CA LYS A 300 -14.87 -15.58 -8.91
C LYS A 300 -14.99 -14.33 -8.07
N LEU A 301 -13.94 -13.51 -8.10
CA LEU A 301 -13.99 -12.14 -7.63
C LEU A 301 -14.56 -11.29 -8.75
N HIS A 302 -15.60 -10.52 -8.44
CA HIS A 302 -16.23 -9.59 -9.36
C HIS A 302 -16.12 -8.18 -8.80
N LYS A 303 -15.97 -7.20 -9.68
CA LYS A 303 -16.09 -5.80 -9.31
C LYS A 303 -17.44 -5.54 -8.64
N TYR A 304 -17.39 -4.87 -7.50
CA TYR A 304 -18.54 -4.56 -6.66
C TYR A 304 -18.76 -3.05 -6.52
N ALA A 305 -17.68 -2.31 -6.36
CA ALA A 305 -17.71 -0.86 -6.20
C ALA A 305 -16.35 -0.26 -6.60
N GLU A 306 -16.31 1.07 -6.67
CA GLU A 306 -15.11 1.87 -6.83
C GLU A 306 -15.01 2.87 -5.68
N TRP A 307 -13.81 3.22 -5.26
CA TRP A 307 -13.54 4.27 -4.29
C TRP A 307 -12.61 5.30 -4.93
N SER A 308 -12.95 6.58 -4.84
CA SER A 308 -12.15 7.65 -5.42
C SER A 308 -11.33 8.37 -4.36
N SER A 309 -10.04 8.55 -4.64
CA SER A 309 -9.13 9.27 -3.74
C SER A 309 -9.43 10.78 -3.66
N SER A 310 -10.23 11.34 -4.57
CA SER A 310 -10.56 12.77 -4.61
C SER A 310 -11.84 13.11 -3.85
N SER A 311 -12.82 12.21 -3.83
CA SER A 311 -14.07 12.39 -3.09
C SER A 311 -14.07 11.70 -1.73
N GLY A 312 -13.18 10.73 -1.52
CA GLY A 312 -13.19 9.85 -0.35
C GLY A 312 -14.40 8.92 -0.28
N LYS A 313 -15.24 8.89 -1.33
CA LYS A 313 -16.51 8.14 -1.38
C LYS A 313 -16.40 6.94 -2.31
N GLY A 314 -17.23 5.93 -2.02
CA GLY A 314 -17.38 4.75 -2.85
C GLY A 314 -18.66 4.78 -3.71
N GLU A 315 -18.55 4.45 -4.99
CA GLU A 315 -19.65 4.30 -5.95
C GLU A 315 -19.86 2.82 -6.28
N VAL A 316 -21.11 2.36 -6.34
CA VAL A 316 -21.45 0.94 -6.59
C VAL A 316 -21.54 0.71 -8.09
N SER A 317 -20.97 -0.39 -8.59
CA SER A 317 -20.97 -0.69 -10.03
C SER A 317 -22.24 -1.39 -10.54
N ASP A 318 -23.25 -1.62 -9.70
CA ASP A 318 -24.47 -2.34 -10.08
C ASP A 318 -25.59 -1.37 -10.52
N ASN A 319 -25.86 -1.35 -11.83
CA ASN A 319 -26.98 -0.63 -12.47
C ASN A 319 -28.40 -1.14 -12.09
N ASN A 320 -28.53 -2.08 -11.15
CA ASN A 320 -29.81 -2.71 -10.80
C ASN A 320 -30.28 -2.47 -9.36
N PHE A 321 -29.64 -1.57 -8.61
CA PHE A 321 -30.12 -1.13 -7.30
C PHE A 321 -29.96 0.38 -7.18
N ALA A 322 -30.97 1.12 -7.61
CA ALA A 322 -31.13 2.51 -7.21
C ALA A 322 -31.42 2.51 -5.70
N VAL A 323 -30.46 2.97 -4.89
CA VAL A 323 -30.73 3.37 -3.50
C VAL A 323 -30.06 4.70 -3.26
N GLY A 324 -30.91 5.66 -2.91
CA GLY A 324 -30.61 7.07 -2.81
C GLY A 324 -29.60 7.43 -1.71
N ASP A 325 -28.99 8.60 -1.93
CA ASP A 325 -28.78 9.65 -0.92
C ASP A 325 -28.54 9.17 0.52
N HIS A 326 -27.35 8.61 0.76
CA HIS A 326 -26.80 8.55 2.12
C HIS A 326 -25.28 8.76 2.18
N TRP A 327 -24.78 9.67 1.33
CA TRP A 327 -23.37 10.06 1.31
C TRP A 327 -23.10 11.46 1.84
N GLU A 328 -24.00 12.06 2.62
CA GLU A 328 -23.73 13.39 3.16
C GLU A 328 -22.83 13.36 4.42
N VAL A 329 -21.85 14.26 4.35
CA VAL A 329 -20.94 14.74 5.41
C VAL A 329 -19.78 13.81 5.79
N LEU A 330 -18.56 14.19 5.36
CA LEU A 330 -17.39 14.37 6.24
C LEU A 330 -16.20 14.94 5.42
N HIS A 331 -16.30 16.22 5.04
CA HIS A 331 -15.11 17.05 4.80
C HIS A 331 -15.28 18.38 5.53
N ARG A 332 -14.77 18.42 6.76
CA ARG A 332 -14.18 19.58 7.43
C ARG A 332 -13.51 19.13 8.74
N GLY A 333 -12.47 18.32 8.61
CA GLY A 333 -11.47 18.18 9.66
C GLY A 333 -10.60 19.43 9.63
N VAL A 334 -10.99 20.45 10.39
CA VAL A 334 -10.14 21.60 10.69
C VAL A 334 -8.95 21.08 11.49
N TRP A 335 -7.77 21.02 10.88
CA TRP A 335 -6.53 21.01 11.64
C TRP A 335 -6.52 22.28 12.51
N PRO A 336 -6.25 22.21 13.83
CA PRO A 336 -6.09 23.41 14.62
C PRO A 336 -4.93 24.22 14.02
N ARG A 337 -5.21 25.48 13.67
CA ARG A 337 -4.16 26.45 13.39
C ARG A 337 -3.28 26.57 14.63
N GLU A 338 -2.00 26.79 14.38
CA GLU A 338 -0.91 27.00 15.33
C GLU A 338 -1.35 27.76 16.61
N GLY A 339 -0.93 27.26 17.77
CA GLY A 339 -0.91 28.05 19.01
C GLY A 339 -1.84 27.63 20.15
N VAL A 340 -2.02 26.32 20.42
CA VAL A 340 -2.63 25.87 21.69
C VAL A 340 -1.69 24.86 22.36
N GLU A 341 -1.18 25.24 23.53
CA GLU A 341 -0.42 24.36 24.42
C GLU A 341 -1.30 23.15 24.81
N LEU A 342 -0.95 21.97 24.30
CA LEU A 342 -1.52 20.71 24.74
C LEU A 342 -0.82 20.28 26.02
N GLY A 343 -1.51 20.45 27.14
CA GLY A 343 -1.19 19.80 28.39
C GLY A 343 -1.08 18.29 28.21
N GLU A 344 -0.13 17.71 28.94
CA GLU A 344 0.24 16.30 29.00
C GLU A 344 -0.97 15.35 28.89
N ILE A 345 -1.11 14.70 27.74
CA ILE A 345 -1.92 13.49 27.59
C ILE A 345 -0.94 12.34 27.35
N ALA A 346 -1.00 11.36 28.25
CA ALA A 346 -0.11 10.21 28.38
C ALA A 346 0.00 9.37 27.09
N TRP A 347 0.97 9.70 26.23
CA TRP A 347 1.36 8.88 25.08
C TRP A 347 2.59 7.99 25.36
N GLU A 348 3.38 8.30 26.40
CA GLU A 348 4.67 7.61 26.62
C GLU A 348 4.55 6.24 27.32
N GLU A 349 3.54 5.98 28.15
CA GLU A 349 3.50 4.73 28.94
C GLU A 349 3.12 3.47 28.14
N VAL A 350 2.32 3.57 27.07
CA VAL A 350 1.83 2.39 26.33
C VAL A 350 2.88 1.87 25.35
N VAL A 351 3.61 2.76 24.68
CA VAL A 351 4.67 2.39 23.71
C VAL A 351 5.94 1.93 24.43
N LEU A 352 6.29 2.52 25.58
CA LEU A 352 7.48 2.12 26.34
C LEU A 352 7.30 0.76 27.06
N ARG A 353 6.09 0.39 27.51
CA ARG A 353 5.85 -0.89 28.19
C ARG A 353 6.04 -2.12 27.29
N GLU A 354 5.79 -2.00 25.98
CA GLU A 354 6.01 -3.10 25.05
C GLU A 354 7.45 -3.14 24.51
N LEU A 355 8.13 -1.99 24.39
CA LEU A 355 9.55 -1.95 23.99
C LEU A 355 10.51 -2.41 25.11
N TYR A 356 10.18 -2.22 26.39
CA TYR A 356 11.07 -2.61 27.50
C TYR A 356 10.96 -4.08 27.93
N LYS A 357 9.85 -4.78 27.66
CA LYS A 357 9.74 -6.23 27.94
C LYS A 357 10.68 -7.08 27.08
N GLY A 358 11.14 -6.57 25.94
CA GLY A 358 12.06 -7.26 25.03
C GLY A 358 13.55 -7.15 25.37
N ARG A 359 13.95 -6.29 26.33
CA ARG A 359 15.38 -5.96 26.55
C ARG A 359 15.99 -6.40 27.89
N MET A 360 15.23 -7.06 28.78
CA MET A 360 15.72 -7.53 30.09
C MET A 360 15.82 -9.06 30.23
N ARG A 361 16.34 -9.76 29.22
CA ARG A 361 16.83 -11.15 29.35
C ARG A 361 18.13 -11.35 28.58
N ARG A 362 19.21 -10.73 29.07
CA ARG A 362 20.60 -11.13 28.83
C ARG A 362 21.48 -10.20 29.66
N TYR A 363 21.69 -10.52 30.94
CA TYR A 363 22.87 -10.19 31.74
C TYR A 363 22.64 -10.72 33.16
N SER A 364 22.92 -12.01 33.37
CA SER A 364 23.31 -12.54 34.68
C SER A 364 23.96 -13.92 34.48
N HIS A 365 25.11 -14.11 35.12
CA HIS A 365 25.93 -15.33 35.23
C HIS A 365 27.18 -15.42 34.34
N THR A 366 28.25 -14.74 34.79
CA THR A 366 29.56 -15.37 35.00
C THR A 366 30.23 -14.72 36.22
N ALA A 367 30.15 -15.38 37.37
CA ALA A 367 31.03 -15.17 38.52
C ALA A 367 30.93 -16.39 39.45
N LYS A 368 31.82 -17.36 39.24
CA LYS A 368 32.54 -18.11 40.27
C LYS A 368 33.67 -18.88 39.61
#